data_AF-V8NRK6-F1
#
_entry.id   AF-V8NRK6-F1
#
_cell.length_a   1.000
_cell.length_b   1.000
_cell.length_c   1.000
_cell.angle_alpha   90.00
_cell.angle_beta   90.00
_cell.angle_gamma   90.00
#
_symmetry.space_group_name_H-M   'P 1'
#
loop_
_entity.id
_entity.type
_entity.pdbx_description
1 polymer ?
#
loop_
_entity_poly.entity_id
_entity_poly.type
_entity_poly.pdbx_seq_one_letter_code
_entity_poly.pdbx_strand_id
1 'polypeptide(L)'
;MSSQQITLWLQGLFLFSLVWTIGSTVNAEGRKKFDHFYRNLLMGMDDENPRPKSVKLTKTNLFPERGSVYDFYFYKQASGQWNTWIEYITKEEQAVPAGAKVSELIIATTETARQSFFLKTYVEHEVPLLFVGPTGTGKSAITNSFLIQLPKAKYVPNVINFSARTSANQTQDIIMSKLDRRRKGLFGPTLGKKAIVFIWDFLDSHLFPEPCLVSILVGEVWIVETANCGLQKSVAGFTPGAKL
;
A
#
# COMPACT_ATOMS: atom_id res chain seq x y z
N MET A 1 -7.20 -21.84 -17.77
CA MET A 1 -6.52 -22.16 -16.50
C MET A 1 -7.14 -23.42 -15.92
N SER A 2 -6.34 -24.38 -15.47
CA SER A 2 -6.89 -25.60 -14.84
C SER A 2 -7.31 -25.33 -13.39
N SER A 3 -8.27 -26.12 -12.87
CA SER A 3 -8.69 -26.03 -11.46
C SER A 3 -7.53 -26.21 -10.48
N GLN A 4 -6.57 -27.07 -10.84
CA GLN A 4 -5.35 -27.30 -10.07
C GLN A 4 -4.47 -26.05 -10.02
N GLN A 5 -4.30 -25.36 -11.16
CA GLN A 5 -3.50 -24.14 -11.25
C GLN A 5 -4.10 -23.01 -10.40
N ILE A 6 -5.43 -22.84 -10.45
CA ILE A 6 -6.15 -21.86 -9.63
C ILE A 6 -5.96 -22.17 -8.14
N THR A 7 -6.07 -23.44 -7.75
CA THR A 7 -5.88 -23.86 -6.36
C THR A 7 -4.47 -23.52 -5.85
N LEU A 8 -3.44 -23.78 -6.65
CA LEU A 8 -2.06 -23.44 -6.29
C LEU A 8 -1.85 -21.92 -6.18
N TRP A 9 -2.46 -21.14 -7.07
CA TRP A 9 -2.39 -19.68 -7.00
C TRP A 9 -3.08 -19.13 -5.76
N LEU A 10 -4.26 -19.65 -5.41
CA LEU A 10 -4.96 -19.23 -4.20
C LEU A 10 -4.16 -19.56 -2.95
N GLN A 11 -3.55 -20.75 -2.89
CA GLN A 11 -2.67 -21.11 -1.77
C GLN A 11 -1.46 -20.17 -1.69
N GLY A 12 -0.75 -19.92 -2.80
CA GLY A 12 0.39 -19.00 -2.81
C GLY A 12 0.04 -17.56 -2.44
N LEU A 13 -1.09 -17.05 -2.96
CA LEU A 13 -1.60 -15.72 -2.60
C LEU A 13 -2.02 -15.63 -1.14
N PHE A 14 -2.64 -16.68 -0.59
CA PHE A 14 -2.95 -16.75 0.83
C PHE A 14 -1.67 -16.67 1.65
N LEU A 15 -0.64 -17.44 1.29
CA LEU A 15 0.65 -17.41 1.98
C LEU A 15 1.28 -16.02 1.93
N PHE A 16 1.29 -15.39 0.76
CA PHE A 16 1.79 -14.03 0.56
C PHE A 16 1.01 -13.01 1.41
N SER A 17 -0.32 -13.08 1.39
CA SER A 17 -1.18 -12.15 2.11
C SER A 17 -0.93 -12.21 3.62
N LEU A 18 -0.68 -13.39 4.20
CA LEU A 18 -0.46 -13.55 5.63
C LEU A 18 0.84 -12.86 6.08
N VAL A 19 1.91 -12.96 5.28
CA VAL A 19 3.19 -12.26 5.52
C VAL A 19 2.98 -10.75 5.56
N TRP A 20 2.19 -10.20 4.64
CA TRP A 20 2.03 -8.75 4.47
C TRP A 20 0.86 -8.14 5.28
N THR A 21 0.05 -8.96 5.93
CA THR A 21 -1.01 -8.52 6.84
C THR A 21 -0.63 -8.71 8.30
N ILE A 22 -0.39 -9.95 8.73
CA ILE A 22 -0.03 -10.28 10.11
C ILE A 22 1.47 -10.08 10.33
N GLY A 23 2.29 -10.54 9.38
CA GLY A 23 3.75 -10.38 9.48
C GLY A 23 4.23 -8.92 9.32
N SER A 24 3.39 -8.00 8.83
CA SER A 24 3.79 -6.61 8.66
C SER A 24 3.78 -5.82 9.98
N THR A 25 3.04 -6.26 11.00
CA THR A 25 2.91 -5.57 12.29
C THR A 25 4.06 -5.80 13.26
N VAL A 26 5.00 -6.71 12.93
CA VAL A 26 6.15 -7.02 13.79
C VAL A 26 7.38 -6.19 13.43
N ASN A 27 8.22 -5.92 14.43
CA ASN A 27 9.48 -5.20 14.28
C ASN A 27 10.56 -6.05 13.56
N ALA A 28 11.72 -5.47 13.29
CA ALA A 28 12.79 -6.13 12.52
C ALA A 28 13.27 -7.48 13.12
N GLU A 29 13.34 -7.58 14.46
CA GLU A 29 13.69 -8.84 15.12
C GLU A 29 12.54 -9.84 15.06
N GLY A 30 11.31 -9.38 15.27
CA GLY A 30 10.08 -10.16 15.16
C GLY A 30 9.89 -10.72 13.76
N ARG A 31 10.29 -10.01 12.70
CA ARG A 31 10.27 -10.53 11.33
C ARG A 31 11.14 -11.77 11.15
N LYS A 32 12.32 -11.82 11.80
CA LYS A 32 13.20 -13.02 11.77
C LYS A 32 12.55 -14.21 12.47
N LYS A 33 11.95 -13.96 13.64
CA LYS A 33 11.22 -15.00 14.41
C LYS A 33 10.00 -15.50 13.63
N PHE A 34 9.24 -14.58 13.04
CA PHE A 34 8.08 -14.89 12.20
C PHE A 34 8.46 -15.70 10.96
N ASP A 35 9.54 -15.33 10.27
CA ASP A 35 10.04 -16.08 9.11
C ASP A 35 10.31 -17.54 9.47
N HIS A 36 11.05 -17.79 10.55
CA HIS A 36 11.36 -19.14 11.00
C HIS A 36 10.11 -19.91 11.41
N PHE A 37 9.27 -19.31 12.26
CA PHE A 37 8.00 -19.89 12.71
C PHE A 37 7.11 -20.27 11.53
N TYR A 38 6.89 -19.33 10.61
CA TYR A 38 5.98 -19.53 9.50
C TYR A 38 6.48 -20.59 8.53
N ARG A 39 7.79 -20.64 8.27
CA ARG A 39 8.40 -21.71 7.45
C ARG A 39 8.22 -23.09 8.09
N ASN A 40 8.46 -23.21 9.40
CA ASN A 40 8.28 -24.48 10.12
C ASN A 40 6.82 -24.96 10.07
N LEU A 41 5.87 -24.04 10.27
CA LEU A 41 4.43 -24.33 10.15
C LEU A 41 4.06 -24.83 8.75
N LEU A 42 4.58 -24.19 7.69
CA LEU A 42 4.30 -24.59 6.31
C LEU A 42 4.96 -25.92 5.90
N MET A 43 6.10 -26.26 6.52
CA MET A 43 6.76 -27.55 6.37
C MET A 43 6.13 -28.66 7.22
N GLY A 44 5.18 -28.34 8.09
CA GLY A 44 4.55 -29.30 9.00
C GLY A 44 5.52 -29.82 10.07
N MET A 45 6.49 -29.01 10.47
CA MET A 45 7.43 -29.31 11.55
C MET A 45 6.91 -28.92 12.94
N ASP A 46 5.66 -28.47 13.02
CA ASP A 46 4.96 -28.16 14.26
C ASP A 46 3.95 -29.28 14.54
N ASP A 47 4.27 -30.13 15.51
CA ASP A 47 3.45 -31.28 15.90
C ASP A 47 2.10 -30.86 16.51
N GLU A 48 2.04 -29.69 17.16
CA GLU A 48 0.81 -29.14 17.75
C GLU A 48 -0.10 -28.53 16.68
N ASN A 49 0.47 -28.05 15.57
CA ASN A 49 -0.26 -27.42 14.46
C ASN A 49 0.04 -28.10 13.12
N PRO A 50 -0.38 -29.36 12.93
CA PRO A 50 -0.05 -30.12 11.73
C PRO A 50 -0.70 -29.51 10.49
N ARG A 51 0.03 -29.57 9.38
CA ARG A 51 -0.44 -29.04 8.10
C ARG A 51 -1.68 -29.81 7.61
N PRO A 52 -2.77 -29.13 7.21
CA PRO A 52 -3.96 -29.81 6.70
C PRO A 52 -3.67 -30.63 5.44
N LYS A 53 -4.23 -31.84 5.36
CA LYS A 53 -4.05 -32.78 4.23
C LYS A 53 -4.53 -32.21 2.87
N SER A 54 -5.39 -31.21 2.90
CA SER A 54 -5.88 -30.48 1.71
C SER A 54 -4.82 -29.58 1.08
N VAL A 55 -3.78 -29.19 1.82
CA VAL A 55 -2.72 -28.30 1.34
C VAL A 55 -1.65 -29.14 0.65
N LYS A 56 -1.60 -29.09 -0.69
CA LYS A 56 -0.68 -29.86 -1.55
C LYS A 56 0.52 -29.06 -2.08
N LEU A 57 0.94 -28.01 -1.36
CA LEU A 57 2.15 -27.24 -1.70
C LEU A 57 3.40 -28.12 -1.62
N THR A 58 4.13 -28.22 -2.73
CA THR A 58 5.47 -28.83 -2.81
C THR A 58 6.53 -27.79 -2.41
N LYS A 59 7.79 -28.23 -2.22
CA LYS A 59 8.92 -27.31 -1.97
C LYS A 59 9.03 -26.19 -3.00
N THR A 60 8.68 -26.46 -4.25
CA THR A 60 8.68 -25.49 -5.36
C THR A 60 7.58 -24.43 -5.27
N ASN A 61 6.51 -24.69 -4.51
CA ASN A 61 5.43 -23.71 -4.27
C ASN A 61 5.61 -22.92 -2.97
N LEU A 62 6.59 -23.28 -2.14
CA LEU A 62 6.92 -22.58 -0.90
C LEU A 62 7.97 -21.47 -1.17
N PHE A 63 8.13 -20.59 -0.19
CA PHE A 63 9.15 -19.54 -0.24
C PHE A 63 10.55 -20.13 -0.45
N PRO A 64 11.39 -19.53 -1.30
CA PRO A 64 12.78 -19.96 -1.48
C PRO A 64 13.54 -20.03 -0.16
N GLU A 65 14.50 -20.95 -0.05
CA GLU A 65 15.27 -21.19 1.20
C GLU A 65 16.26 -20.05 1.50
N ARG A 66 16.78 -19.38 0.46
CA ARG A 66 17.73 -18.27 0.62
C ARG A 66 16.99 -16.95 0.75
N GLY A 67 16.92 -16.43 1.97
CA GLY A 67 16.29 -15.13 2.26
C GLY A 67 15.05 -15.28 3.13
N SER A 68 14.47 -14.15 3.52
CA SER A 68 13.27 -14.14 4.34
C SER A 68 12.00 -14.18 3.49
N VAL A 69 10.88 -14.66 4.05
CA VAL A 69 9.55 -14.57 3.44
C VAL A 69 9.16 -13.15 3.01
N TYR A 70 9.77 -12.11 3.60
CA TYR A 70 9.57 -10.71 3.25
C TYR A 70 10.35 -10.26 2.00
N ASP A 71 11.28 -11.07 1.48
CA ASP A 71 12.12 -10.74 0.32
C ASP A 71 11.48 -11.14 -1.01
N PHE A 72 10.34 -11.84 -0.95
CA PHE A 72 9.66 -12.42 -2.10
C PHE A 72 8.26 -11.86 -2.31
N TYR A 73 7.85 -11.82 -3.58
CA TYR A 73 6.46 -11.62 -3.99
C TYR A 73 5.97 -12.82 -4.80
N PHE A 74 4.66 -13.04 -4.78
CA PHE A 74 4.05 -14.14 -5.51
C PHE A 74 3.66 -13.71 -6.93
N TYR A 75 4.20 -14.39 -7.94
CA TYR A 75 3.87 -14.16 -9.35
C TYR A 75 3.02 -15.28 -9.92
N LYS A 76 1.88 -14.90 -10.51
CA LYS A 76 0.86 -15.82 -11.06
C LYS A 76 1.25 -16.32 -12.46
N GLN A 77 2.42 -16.92 -12.59
CA GLN A 77 2.90 -17.53 -13.84
C GLN A 77 2.96 -19.05 -13.70
N ALA A 78 2.53 -19.79 -14.72
CA ALA A 78 2.43 -21.25 -14.68
C ALA A 78 1.71 -21.73 -13.40
N SER A 79 2.34 -22.58 -12.58
CA SER A 79 1.79 -23.06 -11.29
C SER A 79 1.94 -22.09 -10.12
N GLY A 80 2.48 -20.88 -10.35
CA GLY A 80 2.84 -19.91 -9.32
C GLY A 80 4.33 -20.00 -8.97
N GLN A 81 4.99 -18.84 -8.87
CA GLN A 81 6.41 -18.73 -8.56
C GLN A 81 6.67 -17.58 -7.57
N TRP A 82 7.76 -17.70 -6.81
CA TRP A 82 8.24 -16.68 -5.89
C TRP A 82 9.44 -15.97 -6.49
N ASN A 83 9.30 -14.68 -6.75
CA ASN A 83 10.35 -13.83 -7.30
C ASN A 83 10.84 -12.84 -6.24
N THR A 84 12.07 -12.36 -6.38
CA THR A 84 12.58 -11.33 -5.47
C THR A 84 11.99 -9.96 -5.81
N TRP A 85 11.81 -9.08 -4.82
CA TRP A 85 11.27 -7.74 -5.06
C TRP A 85 12.07 -6.91 -6.08
N ILE A 86 13.38 -7.14 -6.21
CA ILE A 86 14.20 -6.44 -7.20
C ILE A 86 13.72 -6.74 -8.63
N GLU A 87 13.25 -7.97 -8.89
CA GLU A 87 12.69 -8.38 -10.18
C GLU A 87 11.32 -7.77 -10.47
N TYR A 88 10.66 -7.17 -9.48
CA TYR A 88 9.37 -6.49 -9.69
C TYR A 88 9.54 -5.16 -10.42
N ILE A 89 10.66 -4.46 -10.19
CA ILE A 89 10.92 -3.16 -10.82
C ILE A 89 11.28 -3.41 -12.28
N THR A 90 10.46 -2.90 -13.19
CA THR A 90 10.68 -3.05 -14.63
C THR A 90 11.89 -2.24 -15.10
N LYS A 91 12.53 -2.62 -16.20
CA LYS A 91 13.68 -1.87 -16.75
C LYS A 91 13.29 -0.45 -17.17
N GLU A 92 12.03 -0.27 -17.57
CA GLU A 92 11.43 1.01 -17.94
C GLU A 92 11.28 1.92 -16.72
N GLU A 93 10.92 1.37 -15.55
CA GLU A 93 10.87 2.12 -14.27
C GLU A 93 12.26 2.43 -13.70
N GLN A 94 13.31 1.75 -14.17
CA GLN A 94 14.71 2.05 -13.84
C GLN A 94 15.33 3.10 -14.76
N ALA A 95 14.67 3.44 -15.87
CA ALA A 95 15.21 4.38 -16.85
C ALA A 95 15.18 5.81 -16.29
N VAL A 96 16.36 6.34 -15.96
CA VAL A 96 16.54 7.72 -15.53
C VAL A 96 16.42 8.65 -16.74
N PRO A 97 15.49 9.62 -16.75
CA PRO A 97 15.41 10.62 -17.81
C PRO A 97 16.70 11.43 -17.92
N ALA A 98 17.22 11.61 -19.14
CA ALA A 98 18.41 12.43 -19.38
C ALA A 98 18.12 13.88 -18.94
N GLY A 99 18.80 14.35 -17.89
CA GLY A 99 18.60 15.68 -17.30
C GLY A 99 17.84 15.70 -15.96
N ALA A 100 17.43 14.54 -15.42
CA ALA A 100 16.84 14.46 -14.09
C ALA A 100 17.87 14.87 -13.01
N LYS A 101 17.44 15.73 -12.08
CA LYS A 101 18.29 16.12 -10.95
C LYS A 101 18.51 14.92 -10.04
N VAL A 102 19.71 14.76 -9.50
CA VAL A 102 20.04 13.67 -8.57
C VAL A 102 19.06 13.62 -7.37
N SER A 103 18.57 14.78 -6.93
CA SER A 103 17.56 14.90 -5.87
C SER A 103 16.18 14.33 -6.20
N GLU A 104 15.89 14.07 -7.49
CA GLU A 104 14.61 13.56 -7.99
C GLU A 104 14.69 12.09 -8.38
N LEU A 105 15.88 11.48 -8.31
CA LEU A 105 16.10 10.08 -8.67
C LEU A 105 15.66 9.17 -7.54
N ILE A 106 14.66 8.33 -7.81
CA ILE A 106 14.31 7.22 -6.94
C ILE A 106 15.15 6.02 -7.33
N ILE A 107 16.01 5.59 -6.40
CA ILE A 107 16.82 4.40 -6.59
C ILE A 107 15.90 3.17 -6.54
N ALA A 108 16.07 2.29 -7.53
CA ALA A 108 15.43 0.99 -7.55
C ALA A 108 16.01 0.12 -6.42
N THR A 109 15.23 -0.04 -5.35
CA THR A 109 15.58 -0.89 -4.20
C THR A 109 14.43 -1.83 -3.89
N THR A 110 14.69 -2.86 -3.08
CA THR A 110 13.66 -3.75 -2.53
C THR A 110 12.54 -2.96 -1.83
N GLU A 111 12.87 -1.86 -1.16
CA GLU A 111 11.86 -1.02 -0.49
C GLU A 111 10.97 -0.29 -1.51
N THR A 112 11.58 0.33 -2.52
CA THR A 112 10.86 0.99 -3.61
C THR A 112 9.92 0.01 -4.32
N ALA A 113 10.40 -1.20 -4.64
CA ALA A 113 9.61 -2.25 -5.28
C ALA A 113 8.36 -2.61 -4.46
N ARG A 114 8.55 -2.86 -3.16
CA ARG A 114 7.48 -3.20 -2.23
C ARG A 114 6.45 -2.10 -2.13
N GLN A 115 6.90 -0.87 -1.91
CA GLN A 115 6.01 0.28 -1.78
C GLN A 115 5.21 0.49 -3.06
N SER A 116 5.85 0.43 -4.24
CA SER A 116 5.19 0.56 -5.54
C SER A 116 4.17 -0.55 -5.80
N PHE A 117 4.47 -1.80 -5.42
CA PHE A 117 3.53 -2.91 -5.53
C PHE A 117 2.25 -2.66 -4.73
N PHE A 118 2.38 -2.27 -3.46
CA PHE A 118 1.22 -2.01 -2.61
C PHE A 118 0.47 -0.75 -3.04
N LEU A 119 1.18 0.32 -3.40
CA LEU A 119 0.57 1.52 -3.97
C LEU A 119 -0.30 1.19 -5.18
N LYS A 120 0.26 0.48 -6.17
CA LYS A 120 -0.47 0.08 -7.38
C LYS A 120 -1.69 -0.77 -7.03
N THR A 121 -1.49 -1.82 -6.23
CA THR A 121 -2.55 -2.77 -5.89
C THR A 121 -3.70 -2.09 -5.15
N TYR A 122 -3.40 -1.30 -4.11
CA TYR A 122 -4.43 -0.69 -3.27
C TYR A 122 -5.12 0.48 -3.98
N VAL A 123 -4.40 1.28 -4.76
CA VAL A 123 -5.00 2.38 -5.53
C VAL A 123 -5.91 1.85 -6.65
N GLU A 124 -5.53 0.75 -7.33
CA GLU A 124 -6.39 0.12 -8.33
C GLU A 124 -7.70 -0.43 -7.74
N HIS A 125 -7.64 -0.93 -6.51
CA HIS A 125 -8.80 -1.51 -5.80
C HIS A 125 -9.50 -0.53 -4.86
N GLU A 126 -9.10 0.74 -4.85
CA GLU A 126 -9.70 1.80 -4.02
C GLU A 126 -9.65 1.51 -2.52
N VAL A 127 -8.61 0.81 -2.09
CA VAL A 127 -8.39 0.49 -0.68
C VAL A 127 -7.44 1.54 -0.08
N PRO A 128 -7.82 2.21 1.03
CA PRO A 128 -6.94 3.09 1.77
C PRO A 128 -5.68 2.37 2.24
N LEU A 129 -4.55 3.07 2.25
CA LEU A 129 -3.27 2.51 2.67
C LEU A 129 -2.46 3.51 3.53
N LEU A 130 -1.71 2.96 4.48
CA LEU A 130 -0.85 3.70 5.40
C LEU A 130 0.56 3.10 5.36
N PHE A 131 1.56 3.91 5.06
CA PHE A 131 2.97 3.54 5.22
C PHE A 131 3.53 4.13 6.51
N VAL A 132 4.21 3.28 7.27
CA VAL A 132 4.86 3.63 8.53
C VAL A 132 6.34 3.29 8.43
N GLY A 133 7.21 4.18 8.90
CA GLY A 133 8.61 3.84 9.09
C GLY A 133 9.48 5.04 9.45
N PRO A 134 10.80 4.84 9.65
CA PRO A 134 11.71 5.89 10.06
C PRO A 134 11.72 7.10 9.12
N THR A 135 12.09 8.26 9.64
CA THR A 135 12.27 9.47 8.84
C THR A 135 13.41 9.28 7.82
N GLY A 136 13.29 9.88 6.65
CA GLY A 136 14.35 9.86 5.63
C GLY A 136 14.42 8.60 4.76
N THR A 137 13.50 7.65 4.89
CA THR A 137 13.50 6.40 4.09
C THR A 137 12.81 6.53 2.71
N GLY A 138 12.60 7.75 2.21
CA GLY A 138 12.05 7.97 0.87
C GLY A 138 10.55 7.67 0.68
N LYS A 139 9.79 7.27 1.72
CA LYS A 139 8.35 6.92 1.61
C LYS A 139 7.51 7.95 0.85
N SER A 140 7.64 9.23 1.22
CA SER A 140 6.89 10.32 0.59
C SER A 140 7.37 10.58 -0.84
N ALA A 141 8.67 10.49 -1.11
CA ALA A 141 9.23 10.68 -2.44
C ALA A 141 8.75 9.58 -3.41
N ILE A 142 8.78 8.32 -2.97
CA ILE A 142 8.28 7.17 -3.74
C ILE A 142 6.79 7.33 -4.04
N THR A 143 5.99 7.69 -3.03
CA THR A 143 4.55 7.89 -3.21
C THR A 143 4.25 9.06 -4.15
N ASN A 144 4.93 10.19 -4.00
CA ASN A 144 4.74 11.34 -4.89
C ASN A 144 5.09 11.01 -6.35
N SER A 145 6.19 10.29 -6.58
CA SER A 145 6.56 9.84 -7.93
C SER A 145 5.49 8.92 -8.53
N PHE A 146 4.99 7.97 -7.75
CA PHE A 146 3.88 7.11 -8.16
C PHE A 146 2.64 7.93 -8.54
N LEU A 147 2.24 8.90 -7.72
CA LEU A 147 1.07 9.76 -7.97
C LEU A 147 1.21 10.62 -9.24
N ILE A 148 2.42 11.07 -9.56
CA ILE A 148 2.71 11.84 -10.79
C ILE A 148 2.54 10.97 -12.04
N GLN A 149 2.92 9.70 -11.95
CA GLN A 149 2.85 8.72 -13.05
C GLN A 149 1.44 8.16 -13.27
N LEU A 150 0.50 8.37 -12.33
CA LEU A 150 -0.85 7.87 -12.47
C LEU A 150 -1.57 8.46 -13.71
N PRO A 151 -2.40 7.66 -14.40
CA PRO A 151 -3.17 8.15 -15.54
C PRO A 151 -4.09 9.32 -15.17
N LYS A 152 -3.75 10.53 -15.64
CA LYS A 152 -4.51 11.78 -15.40
C LYS A 152 -5.94 11.75 -15.97
N ALA A 153 -6.23 10.81 -16.85
CA ALA A 153 -7.56 10.52 -17.36
C ALA A 153 -8.45 9.83 -16.32
N LYS A 154 -7.86 9.06 -15.39
CA LYS A 154 -8.57 8.27 -14.38
C LYS A 154 -8.44 8.86 -12.97
N TYR A 155 -7.31 9.47 -12.63
CA TYR A 155 -7.03 9.91 -11.25
C TYR A 155 -6.74 11.40 -11.16
N VAL A 156 -7.18 12.01 -10.06
CA VAL A 156 -6.90 13.38 -9.65
C VAL A 156 -6.20 13.34 -8.29
N PRO A 157 -4.85 13.38 -8.26
CA PRO A 157 -4.12 13.39 -7.01
C PRO A 157 -4.22 14.76 -6.32
N ASN A 158 -4.42 14.72 -5.01
CA ASN A 158 -4.44 15.85 -4.10
C ASN A 158 -3.44 15.59 -2.97
N VAL A 159 -2.34 16.33 -2.98
CA VAL A 159 -1.25 16.19 -2.02
C VAL A 159 -1.43 17.25 -0.93
N ILE A 160 -1.69 16.79 0.29
CA ILE A 160 -1.85 17.63 1.48
C ILE A 160 -0.62 17.44 2.35
N ASN A 161 0.07 18.55 2.61
CA ASN A 161 1.25 18.55 3.47
C ASN A 161 0.84 19.20 4.79
N PHE A 162 0.67 18.39 5.83
CA PHE A 162 0.42 18.90 7.16
C PHE A 162 1.69 19.53 7.75
N SER A 163 1.46 20.64 8.42
CA SER A 163 2.41 21.36 9.28
C SER A 163 1.69 21.72 10.58
N ALA A 164 2.44 22.11 11.61
CA ALA A 164 1.90 22.53 12.91
C ALA A 164 0.85 23.65 12.85
N ARG A 165 0.72 24.36 11.71
CA ARG A 165 -0.25 25.46 11.50
C ARG A 165 -1.41 25.10 10.58
N THR A 166 -1.55 23.84 10.17
CA THR A 166 -2.59 23.47 9.21
C THR A 166 -3.93 23.32 9.91
N SER A 167 -4.88 24.19 9.57
CA SER A 167 -6.23 24.16 10.14
C SER A 167 -7.19 23.24 9.36
N ALA A 168 -8.30 22.87 9.98
CA ALA A 168 -9.37 22.12 9.31
C ALA A 168 -9.91 22.87 8.07
N ASN A 169 -10.05 24.20 8.16
CA ASN A 169 -10.50 25.03 7.03
C ASN A 169 -9.51 24.99 5.87
N GLN A 170 -8.20 25.13 6.15
CA GLN A 170 -7.17 25.02 5.11
C GLN A 170 -7.16 23.65 4.45
N THR A 171 -7.34 22.58 5.23
CA THR A 171 -7.43 21.21 4.70
C THR A 171 -8.61 21.07 3.76
N GLN A 172 -9.78 21.58 4.18
CA GLN A 172 -10.98 21.59 3.36
C GLN A 172 -10.76 22.40 2.07
N ASP A 173 -10.18 23.59 2.15
CA ASP A 173 -9.91 24.44 0.98
C ASP A 173 -8.96 23.74 -0.02
N ILE A 174 -7.91 23.07 0.48
CA ILE A 174 -6.99 22.28 -0.36
C ILE A 174 -7.73 21.14 -1.06
N ILE A 175 -8.59 20.41 -0.35
CA ILE A 175 -9.39 19.33 -0.95
C ILE A 175 -10.34 19.90 -2.01
N MET A 176 -11.10 20.93 -1.66
CA MET A 176 -12.08 21.58 -2.52
C MET A 176 -11.46 22.17 -3.79
N SER A 177 -10.22 22.68 -3.72
CA SER A 177 -9.51 23.27 -4.87
C SER A 177 -9.30 22.31 -6.05
N LYS A 178 -9.41 20.99 -5.82
CA LYS A 178 -9.23 19.94 -6.84
C LYS A 178 -10.54 19.24 -7.23
N LEU A 179 -11.67 19.66 -6.67
CA LEU A 179 -12.98 19.05 -6.89
C LEU A 179 -13.89 19.99 -7.68
N ASP A 180 -14.74 19.41 -8.51
CA ASP A 180 -15.79 20.13 -9.23
C ASP A 180 -17.04 20.25 -8.37
N ARG A 181 -17.63 21.44 -8.34
CA ARG A 181 -18.95 21.65 -7.72
C ARG A 181 -20.03 21.01 -8.59
N ARG A 182 -20.72 20.01 -8.06
CA ARG A 182 -21.81 19.28 -8.74
C ARG A 182 -23.15 19.97 -8.56
N ARG A 183 -23.53 20.19 -7.30
CA ARG A 183 -24.79 20.78 -6.84
C ARG A 183 -24.53 21.54 -5.54
N LYS A 184 -25.53 22.23 -5.00
CA LYS A 184 -25.39 22.95 -3.72
C LYS A 184 -24.99 21.95 -2.62
N GLY A 185 -23.83 22.17 -1.99
CA GLY A 185 -23.28 21.30 -0.96
C GLY A 185 -22.69 19.97 -1.46
N LEU A 186 -22.51 19.80 -2.78
CA LEU A 186 -22.02 18.54 -3.37
C LEU A 186 -20.79 18.79 -4.25
N PHE A 187 -19.65 18.25 -3.82
CA PHE A 187 -18.38 18.32 -4.53
C PHE A 187 -17.88 16.91 -4.84
N GLY A 188 -17.18 16.76 -5.95
CA GLY A 188 -16.55 15.50 -6.31
C GLY A 188 -15.53 15.68 -7.42
N PRO A 189 -14.70 14.66 -7.70
CA PRO A 189 -13.75 14.73 -8.81
C PRO A 189 -14.49 14.89 -10.13
N THR A 190 -13.80 15.38 -11.17
CA THR A 190 -14.33 15.49 -12.54
C THR A 190 -14.98 14.19 -13.00
N LEU A 191 -16.06 14.26 -13.81
CA LEU A 191 -16.83 13.06 -14.20
C LEU A 191 -15.90 12.01 -14.82
N GLY A 192 -16.05 10.77 -14.35
CA GLY A 192 -15.23 9.65 -14.81
C GLY A 192 -13.84 9.57 -14.19
N LYS A 193 -13.46 10.52 -13.31
CA LYS A 193 -12.20 10.50 -12.56
C LYS A 193 -12.41 10.16 -11.09
N LYS A 194 -11.35 9.66 -10.45
CA LYS A 194 -11.29 9.37 -9.02
C LYS A 194 -10.33 10.33 -8.33
N ALA A 195 -10.72 10.84 -7.16
CA ALA A 195 -9.81 11.64 -6.35
C ALA A 195 -8.91 10.72 -5.53
N ILE A 196 -7.63 11.07 -5.43
CA ILE A 196 -6.68 10.44 -4.53
C ILE A 196 -6.20 11.51 -3.57
N VAL A 197 -6.44 11.35 -2.29
CA VAL A 197 -5.93 12.26 -1.26
C VAL A 197 -4.72 11.61 -0.62
N PHE A 198 -3.55 12.19 -0.86
CA PHE A 198 -2.31 11.82 -0.23
C PHE A 198 -2.02 12.81 0.89
N ILE A 199 -1.83 12.29 2.09
CA ILE A 199 -1.54 13.05 3.28
C ILE A 199 -0.09 12.79 3.66
N TRP A 200 0.72 13.84 3.58
CA TRP A 200 2.04 13.88 4.16
C TRP A 200 1.96 14.54 5.53
N ASP A 201 2.27 13.80 6.58
CA ASP A 201 2.38 14.35 7.93
C ASP A 201 3.85 14.65 8.28
N PHE A 202 4.10 15.85 8.79
CA PHE A 202 5.29 16.21 9.56
C PHE A 202 4.83 16.40 11.00
N LEU A 203 4.90 15.34 11.81
CA LEU A 203 4.71 15.47 13.25
C LEU A 203 5.85 16.34 13.80
N ASP A 204 5.53 17.59 14.14
CA ASP A 204 6.48 18.60 14.59
C ASP A 204 7.05 18.27 15.99
N SER A 205 8.16 17.55 15.98
CA SER A 205 9.48 17.84 16.57
C SER A 205 9.73 18.27 18.02
N HIS A 206 8.75 18.39 18.93
CA HIS A 206 9.10 18.77 20.32
C HIS A 206 9.22 17.64 21.36
N LEU A 207 8.97 16.36 21.04
CA LEU A 207 9.06 15.32 22.09
C LEU A 207 9.70 13.95 21.78
N PHE A 208 9.74 13.37 20.57
CA PHE A 208 10.28 12.00 20.43
C PHE A 208 10.83 11.62 19.02
N PRO A 209 11.73 10.62 18.95
CA PRO A 209 12.16 9.96 17.71
C PRO A 209 11.16 8.85 17.33
N GLU A 210 10.05 9.19 16.67
CA GLU A 210 8.99 8.24 16.28
C GLU A 210 8.72 8.30 14.74
N PRO A 211 8.20 7.22 14.11
CA PRO A 211 8.17 7.05 12.66
C PRO A 211 7.21 7.99 11.93
N CYS A 212 7.58 8.45 10.73
CA CYS A 212 6.68 9.21 9.86
C CYS A 212 5.58 8.34 9.27
N LEU A 213 4.37 8.92 9.17
CA LEU A 213 3.19 8.32 8.58
C LEU A 213 2.86 8.96 7.24
N VAL A 214 2.46 8.12 6.28
CA VAL A 214 2.02 8.54 4.95
C VAL A 214 0.73 7.80 4.63
N SER A 215 -0.37 8.54 4.44
CA SER A 215 -1.69 7.96 4.17
C SER A 215 -2.18 8.30 2.78
N ILE A 216 -2.77 7.34 2.09
CA ILE A 216 -3.50 7.57 0.83
C ILE A 216 -4.94 7.10 0.99
N LEU A 217 -5.85 7.99 0.63
CA LEU A 217 -7.27 7.72 0.51
C LEU A 217 -7.65 7.77 -0.97
N VAL A 218 -8.39 6.77 -1.43
CA VAL A 218 -8.87 6.67 -2.82
C VAL A 218 -10.38 6.48 -2.81
N GLY A 219 -11.09 7.26 -3.62
CA GLY A 219 -12.53 7.06 -3.80
C GLY A 219 -13.27 8.33 -4.21
N GLU A 220 -14.60 8.26 -4.12
CA GLU A 220 -15.46 9.44 -4.21
C GLU A 220 -15.37 10.22 -2.89
N VAL A 221 -14.69 11.36 -2.91
CA VAL A 221 -14.60 12.25 -1.76
C VAL A 221 -15.85 13.14 -1.73
N TRP A 222 -16.87 12.70 -0.99
CA TRP A 222 -18.07 13.48 -0.71
C TRP A 222 -17.83 14.36 0.52
N ILE A 223 -17.88 15.68 0.36
CA ILE A 223 -17.77 16.63 1.47
C ILE A 223 -19.15 17.26 1.71
N VAL A 224 -19.74 16.98 2.87
CA VAL A 224 -20.99 17.60 3.33
C VAL A 224 -20.64 18.79 4.22
N GLU A 225 -21.09 19.98 3.84
CA GLU A 225 -20.96 21.21 4.61
C GLU A 225 -21.94 21.18 5.79
N THR A 226 -21.45 21.01 7.02
CA THR A 226 -22.25 21.24 8.24
C THR A 226 -21.95 22.62 8.80
N ALA A 227 -22.97 23.48 8.80
CA ALA A 227 -22.93 24.73 9.53
C ALA A 227 -22.72 24.45 11.03
N ASN A 228 -21.78 25.21 11.62
CA ASN A 228 -21.36 25.23 13.03
C ASN A 228 -20.43 24.09 13.50
N CYS A 229 -19.13 24.37 13.42
CA CYS A 229 -18.02 23.84 14.22
C CYS A 229 -18.24 22.49 14.93
N GLY A 230 -17.95 21.40 14.22
CA GLY A 230 -17.79 20.07 14.80
C GLY A 230 -17.74 19.03 13.68
N LEU A 231 -16.56 18.50 13.38
CA LEU A 231 -16.39 17.43 12.40
C LEU A 231 -17.25 16.21 12.77
N GLN A 232 -18.44 16.11 12.16
CA GLN A 232 -19.28 14.91 12.17
C GLN A 232 -19.96 14.73 10.81
N LYS A 233 -19.33 13.96 9.91
CA LYS A 233 -19.74 12.61 9.46
C LYS A 233 -19.11 12.22 8.12
N SER A 234 -18.51 11.03 8.17
CA SER A 234 -18.16 10.04 7.15
C SER A 234 -17.71 10.48 5.75
N VAL A 235 -16.48 10.07 5.43
CA VAL A 235 -16.13 9.52 4.12
C VAL A 235 -17.12 8.40 3.80
N ALA A 236 -18.15 8.69 3.02
CA ALA A 236 -19.09 7.68 2.53
C ALA A 236 -18.37 6.83 1.46
N GLY A 237 -17.81 5.75 1.96
CA GLY A 237 -17.00 4.72 1.30
C GLY A 237 -16.52 3.68 2.33
N PHE A 238 -16.48 4.05 3.62
CA PHE A 238 -16.40 3.11 4.74
C PHE A 238 -17.81 2.69 5.19
N THR A 239 -18.32 1.58 4.67
CA THR A 239 -19.33 0.79 5.38
C THR A 239 -18.62 -0.15 6.36
N PRO A 240 -18.81 -0.03 7.70
CA PRO A 240 -18.55 -1.14 8.61
C PRO A 240 -19.73 -2.12 8.45
N GLY A 241 -19.59 -3.06 7.52
CA GLY A 241 -20.72 -3.88 7.08
C GLY A 241 -20.34 -5.07 6.22
N ALA A 242 -19.31 -5.82 6.60
CA ALA A 242 -19.20 -7.23 6.26
C ALA A 242 -19.19 -8.01 7.57
N LYS A 243 -20.39 -8.28 8.11
CA LYS A 243 -20.57 -9.43 8.99
C LYS A 243 -20.42 -10.68 8.12
N LEU A 244 -19.41 -11.48 8.41
CA LEU A 244 -19.50 -12.93 8.34
C LEU A 244 -19.43 -13.43 9.78
#